data_AF-A0A8S3EWR9-F1
#
_entry.id   AF-A0A8S3EWR9-F1
#
_cell.length_a   1.000
_cell.length_b   1.000
_cell.length_c   1.000
_cell.angle_alpha   90.00
_cell.angle_beta   90.00
_cell.angle_gamma   90.00
#
_symmetry.space_group_name_H-M   'P 1'
#
loop_
_entity.id
_entity.type
_entity.pdbx_description
1 polymer ?
#
loop_
_entity_poly.entity_id
_entity_poly.type
_entity_poly.pdbx_seq_one_letter_code
_entity_poly.pdbx_strand_id
1 'polypeptide(L)'
;AKDKFRENKIREYFYGPRNNICPHVFTIDFSDVKLYKIGAPQIPDSCLPAGMILKNPYNKIMPIAPSPTLVHHVLAVSSSNDPEQLLAKNLLGFVVVQHVDPDKRSLTLLSPQPNVKNRLLIMSDVQFVDLK
;
A
#
# COMPACT_ATOMS: atom_id res chain seq x y z
N ALA A 1 11.14 20.34 3.46
CA ALA A 1 11.37 20.07 4.90
C ALA A 1 10.47 18.96 5.43
N LYS A 2 9.14 19.05 5.27
CA LYS A 2 8.19 18.00 5.70
C LYS A 2 8.39 16.66 4.98
N ASP A 3 8.65 16.66 3.68
CA ASP A 3 8.84 15.42 2.90
C ASP A 3 10.08 14.66 3.33
N LYS A 4 11.19 15.38 3.53
CA LYS A 4 12.45 14.81 4.04
C LYS A 4 12.30 14.22 5.45
N PHE A 5 11.49 14.84 6.31
CA PHE A 5 11.18 14.28 7.63
C PHE A 5 10.37 12.98 7.53
N ARG A 6 9.33 12.96 6.66
CA ARG A 6 8.55 11.75 6.39
C ARG A 6 9.42 10.63 5.83
N GLU A 7 10.27 10.93 4.85
CA GLU A 7 11.19 9.96 4.25
C GLU A 7 12.13 9.36 5.31
N ASN A 8 12.72 10.20 6.18
CA ASN A 8 13.56 9.74 7.28
C ASN A 8 12.80 8.81 8.25
N LYS A 9 11.52 9.09 8.53
CA LYS A 9 10.69 8.23 9.39
C LYS A 9 10.37 6.89 8.74
N ILE A 10 10.12 6.88 7.43
CA ILE A 10 9.93 5.63 6.69
C ILE A 10 11.23 4.83 6.66
N ARG A 11 12.37 5.48 6.42
CA ARG A 11 13.69 4.84 6.47
C ARG A 11 13.98 4.25 7.86
N GLU A 12 13.73 5.02 8.92
CA GLU A 12 13.86 4.56 10.32
C GLU A 12 12.98 3.34 10.62
N TYR A 13 11.79 3.23 10.03
CA TYR A 13 10.93 2.05 10.19
C TYR A 13 11.56 0.76 9.63
N PHE A 14 12.19 0.83 8.46
CA PHE A 14 12.79 -0.36 7.81
C PHE A 14 14.22 -0.65 8.29
N TYR A 15 15.01 0.38 8.57
CA TYR A 15 16.45 0.28 8.86
C TYR A 15 16.79 0.53 10.33
N GLY A 16 15.84 1.01 11.13
CA GLY A 16 16.07 1.42 12.51
C GLY A 16 16.71 2.81 12.64
N PRO A 17 16.74 3.39 13.84
CA PRO A 17 17.23 4.75 14.08
C PRO A 17 18.75 4.90 13.89
N ARG A 18 19.48 3.79 13.84
CA ARG A 18 20.94 3.75 13.64
C ARG A 18 21.35 2.86 12.46
N ASN A 19 20.43 2.57 11.53
CA ASN A 19 20.66 1.63 10.43
C ASN A 19 21.13 0.24 10.93
N ASN A 20 20.55 -0.22 12.05
CA ASN A 20 20.92 -1.47 12.73
C ASN A 20 19.96 -2.63 12.42
N ILE A 21 18.92 -2.39 11.60
CA ILE A 21 17.99 -3.40 11.11
C ILE A 21 18.24 -3.61 9.62
N CYS A 22 18.24 -4.88 9.20
CA CYS A 22 18.39 -5.26 7.80
C CYS A 22 17.03 -5.72 7.27
N PRO A 23 16.29 -4.88 6.52
CA PRO A 23 15.02 -5.27 5.96
C PRO A 23 15.19 -6.33 4.85
N HIS A 24 14.11 -7.03 4.56
CA HIS A 24 14.05 -8.06 3.54
C HIS A 24 13.54 -7.49 2.22
N VAL A 25 14.16 -7.94 1.12
CA VAL A 25 13.65 -7.73 -0.24
C VAL A 25 13.33 -9.09 -0.84
N PHE A 26 12.07 -9.27 -1.25
CA PHE A 26 11.60 -10.53 -1.83
C PHE A 26 10.50 -10.31 -2.85
N THR A 27 10.31 -11.29 -3.72
CA THR A 27 9.27 -11.29 -4.76
C THR A 27 8.11 -12.20 -4.38
N ILE A 28 6.88 -11.75 -4.63
CA ILE A 28 5.63 -12.50 -4.43
C ILE A 28 4.76 -12.49 -5.68
N ASP A 29 3.93 -13.51 -5.86
CA ASP A 29 2.95 -13.55 -6.96
C ASP A 29 1.77 -12.60 -6.68
N PHE A 30 1.15 -12.07 -7.72
CA PHE A 30 -0.10 -11.31 -7.63
C PHE A 30 -1.22 -12.11 -6.96
N SER A 31 -1.22 -13.44 -7.05
CA SER A 31 -2.21 -14.30 -6.39
C SER A 31 -2.01 -14.40 -4.88
N ASP A 32 -0.80 -14.12 -4.37
CA ASP A 32 -0.48 -14.25 -2.95
C ASP A 32 -0.99 -13.07 -2.12
N VAL A 33 -1.45 -11.98 -2.75
CA VAL A 33 -1.91 -10.76 -2.08
C VAL A 33 -3.15 -10.17 -2.75
N LYS A 34 -3.95 -9.44 -1.97
CA LYS A 34 -5.07 -8.66 -2.51
C LYS A 34 -4.86 -7.19 -2.19
N LEU A 35 -4.89 -6.34 -3.21
CA LEU A 35 -4.63 -4.92 -3.09
C LEU A 35 -5.93 -4.12 -3.03
N TYR A 36 -5.97 -3.12 -2.15
CA TYR A 36 -7.10 -2.22 -1.97
C TYR A 36 -6.65 -0.77 -1.86
N LYS A 37 -7.56 0.14 -2.19
CA LYS A 37 -7.47 1.56 -1.88
C LYS A 37 -8.69 1.95 -1.06
N ILE A 38 -8.49 2.83 -0.08
CA ILE A 38 -9.59 3.44 0.68
C ILE A 38 -9.96 4.76 0.01
N GLY A 39 -11.26 4.97 -0.16
CA GLY A 39 -11.82 6.14 -0.81
C GLY A 39 -12.16 5.88 -2.28
N ALA A 40 -13.20 6.57 -2.75
CA ALA A 40 -13.53 6.64 -4.16
C ALA A 40 -12.60 7.62 -4.90
N PRO A 41 -12.44 7.47 -6.23
CA PRO A 41 -11.82 8.50 -7.06
C PRO A 41 -12.52 9.84 -6.82
N GLN A 42 -11.74 10.91 -6.71
CA GLN A 42 -12.30 12.26 -6.67
C GLN A 42 -12.88 12.56 -8.05
N ILE A 43 -14.20 12.45 -8.20
CA ILE A 43 -14.91 12.90 -9.40
C ILE A 43 -15.56 14.25 -9.12
N PRO A 44 -15.47 15.22 -10.04
CA PRO A 44 -16.17 16.49 -9.91
C PRO A 44 -17.68 16.28 -9.81
N ASP A 45 -18.38 17.19 -9.13
CA ASP A 45 -19.85 17.15 -9.04
C ASP A 45 -20.53 17.19 -10.42
N SER A 46 -19.87 17.79 -11.43
CA SER A 46 -20.33 17.81 -12.81
C SER A 46 -20.37 16.43 -13.48
N CYS A 47 -19.68 15.43 -12.93
CA CYS A 47 -19.69 14.05 -13.40
C CYS A 47 -20.74 13.18 -12.67
N LEU A 48 -21.51 13.75 -11.74
CA LEU A 48 -22.61 13.04 -11.07
C LEU A 48 -23.90 13.16 -11.90
N PRO A 49 -24.69 12.07 -12.01
CA PRO A 49 -26.02 12.14 -12.59
C PRO A 49 -26.89 13.16 -11.85
N ALA A 50 -27.77 13.85 -12.58
CA ALA A 50 -28.66 14.86 -12.01
C ALA A 50 -29.44 14.29 -10.81
N GLY A 51 -29.29 14.94 -9.65
CA GLY A 51 -29.97 14.54 -8.40
C GLY A 51 -29.24 13.50 -7.54
N MET A 52 -28.07 12.99 -7.95
CA MET A 52 -27.26 12.11 -7.10
C MET A 52 -26.27 12.90 -6.24
N ILE A 53 -26.19 12.53 -4.95
CA ILE A 53 -25.15 12.97 -4.01
C ILE A 53 -24.35 11.74 -3.60
N LEU A 54 -23.01 11.79 -3.71
CA LEU A 54 -22.13 10.72 -3.24
C LEU A 54 -22.22 10.61 -1.71
N LYS A 55 -22.95 9.61 -1.22
CA LYS A 55 -22.95 9.27 0.21
C LYS A 55 -21.66 8.53 0.55
N ASN A 56 -20.86 9.10 1.45
CA ASN A 56 -19.66 8.51 2.06
C ASN A 56 -18.60 7.95 1.08
N PRO A 57 -18.13 8.70 0.08
CA PRO A 57 -17.10 8.22 -0.86
C PRO A 57 -15.78 7.87 -0.18
N TYR A 58 -15.45 8.51 0.94
CA TYR A 58 -14.15 8.38 1.62
C TYR A 58 -13.95 7.06 2.38
N ASN A 59 -15.04 6.39 2.77
CA ASN A 59 -14.98 5.12 3.52
C ASN A 59 -15.28 3.91 2.63
N LYS A 60 -15.17 4.06 1.31
CA LYS A 60 -15.35 2.95 0.38
C LYS A 60 -14.04 2.21 0.21
N ILE A 61 -14.06 0.89 0.38
CA ILE A 61 -12.94 0.02 0.07
C ILE A 61 -13.06 -0.38 -1.39
N MET A 62 -12.00 -0.16 -2.18
CA MET A 62 -11.97 -0.48 -3.60
C MET A 62 -10.81 -1.43 -3.89
N PRO A 63 -11.06 -2.60 -4.50
CA PRO A 63 -9.98 -3.45 -4.98
C PRO A 63 -9.23 -2.73 -6.10
N ILE A 64 -7.91 -2.88 -6.12
CA ILE A 64 -7.05 -2.35 -7.19
C ILE A 64 -6.23 -3.48 -7.81
N ALA A 65 -5.98 -3.39 -9.11
CA ALA A 65 -5.11 -4.34 -9.80
C ALA A 65 -3.62 -3.99 -9.53
N PRO A 66 -2.73 -4.99 -9.44
CA PRO A 66 -1.30 -4.75 -9.52
C PRO A 66 -0.96 -4.00 -10.81
N SER A 67 -0.24 -2.88 -10.71
CA SER A 67 0.16 -2.08 -11.86
C SER A 67 1.48 -1.36 -11.60
N PRO A 68 2.23 -0.95 -12.64
CA PRO A 68 3.47 -0.20 -12.48
C PRO A 68 3.33 1.09 -11.65
N THR A 69 2.13 1.65 -11.53
CA THR A 69 1.89 2.84 -10.70
C THR A 69 2.02 2.56 -9.21
N LEU A 70 2.09 1.29 -8.79
CA LEU A 70 2.31 0.92 -7.39
C LEU A 70 3.77 1.04 -6.96
N VAL A 71 4.71 1.15 -7.90
CA VAL A 71 6.13 1.27 -7.58
C VAL A 71 6.35 2.46 -6.66
N HIS A 72 7.19 2.25 -5.63
CA HIS A 72 7.51 3.15 -4.54
C HIS A 72 6.38 3.46 -3.57
N HIS A 73 5.14 3.00 -3.79
CA HIS A 73 4.09 3.20 -2.80
C HIS A 73 4.31 2.37 -1.54
N VAL A 74 4.05 3.01 -0.40
CA VAL A 74 3.94 2.34 0.89
C VAL A 74 2.56 1.66 0.95
N LEU A 75 2.57 0.34 1.18
CA LEU A 75 1.36 -0.44 1.40
C LEU A 75 1.25 -0.80 2.88
N ALA A 76 0.06 -0.62 3.44
CA ALA A 76 -0.26 -1.09 4.78
C ALA A 76 -0.67 -2.57 4.73
N VAL A 77 -0.15 -3.38 5.66
CA VAL A 77 -0.50 -4.79 5.79
C VAL A 77 -1.62 -4.92 6.81
N SER A 78 -2.82 -5.31 6.40
CA SER A 78 -3.93 -5.48 7.33
C SER A 78 -3.78 -6.74 8.19
N SER A 79 -4.27 -6.69 9.42
CA SER A 79 -4.51 -7.89 10.25
C SER A 79 -5.76 -8.67 9.84
N SER A 80 -6.63 -8.07 9.01
CA SER A 80 -7.83 -8.71 8.50
C SER A 80 -7.52 -9.62 7.31
N ASN A 81 -8.25 -10.73 7.22
CA ASN A 81 -8.36 -11.54 5.99
C ASN A 81 -9.68 -11.26 5.24
N ASP A 82 -10.55 -10.44 5.82
CA ASP A 82 -11.84 -10.04 5.29
C ASP A 82 -11.77 -8.58 4.79
N PRO A 83 -12.01 -8.32 3.48
CA PRO A 83 -12.02 -6.98 2.92
C PRO A 83 -13.00 -6.04 3.62
N GLU A 84 -14.18 -6.52 4.06
CA GLU A 84 -15.20 -5.66 4.67
C GLU A 84 -14.75 -5.07 6.02
N GLN A 85 -13.78 -5.72 6.67
CA GLN A 85 -13.25 -5.32 7.96
C GLN A 85 -11.97 -4.46 7.86
N LEU A 86 -11.51 -4.10 6.65
CA LEU A 86 -10.25 -3.35 6.48
C LEU A 86 -10.25 -1.99 7.18
N LEU A 87 -11.41 -1.35 7.34
CA LEU A 87 -11.54 -0.08 8.06
C LEU A 87 -11.59 -0.23 9.59
N ALA A 88 -11.96 -1.41 10.08
CA ALA A 88 -12.18 -1.67 11.50
C ALA A 88 -11.01 -2.39 12.19
N LYS A 89 -10.09 -2.96 11.40
CA LYS A 89 -9.00 -3.80 11.89
C LYS A 89 -7.67 -3.06 11.86
N ASN A 90 -6.79 -3.45 12.79
CA ASN A 90 -5.44 -2.89 12.90
C ASN A 90 -4.56 -3.31 11.73
N LEU A 91 -3.49 -2.55 11.54
CA LEU A 91 -2.40 -2.89 10.63
C LEU A 91 -1.34 -3.71 11.37
N LEU A 92 -0.75 -4.69 10.69
CA LEU A 92 0.40 -5.45 11.16
C LEU A 92 1.72 -4.70 10.92
N GLY A 93 1.74 -3.82 9.93
CA GLY A 93 2.93 -3.07 9.54
C GLY A 93 2.81 -2.52 8.12
N PHE A 94 3.95 -2.20 7.53
CA PHE A 94 4.05 -1.59 6.21
C PHE A 94 5.11 -2.28 5.34
N VAL A 95 4.89 -2.25 4.03
CA VAL A 95 5.86 -2.67 3.00
C VAL A 95 5.96 -1.61 1.92
N VAL A 96 7.04 -1.60 1.15
CA VAL A 96 7.20 -0.72 -0.01
C VAL A 96 7.34 -1.56 -1.26
N VAL A 97 6.61 -1.21 -2.32
CA VAL A 97 6.76 -1.85 -3.62
C VAL A 97 8.02 -1.31 -4.29
N GLN A 98 9.00 -2.18 -4.53
CA GLN A 98 10.23 -1.82 -5.23
C GLN A 98 10.09 -2.01 -6.74
N HIS A 99 9.36 -3.04 -7.16
CA HIS A 99 9.17 -3.38 -8.57
C HIS A 99 7.84 -4.10 -8.78
N VAL A 100 7.26 -3.93 -9.97
CA VAL A 100 6.09 -4.66 -10.46
C VAL A 100 6.47 -5.28 -11.78
N ASP A 101 6.39 -6.60 -11.88
CA ASP A 101 6.67 -7.37 -13.10
C ASP A 101 5.34 -7.94 -13.62
N PRO A 102 4.72 -7.30 -14.65
CA PRO A 102 3.44 -7.76 -15.19
C PRO A 102 3.56 -9.12 -15.90
N ASP A 103 4.69 -9.38 -16.54
CA ASP A 103 4.92 -10.61 -17.32
C ASP A 103 5.02 -11.82 -16.40
N LYS A 104 5.78 -11.69 -15.30
CA LYS A 104 5.88 -12.72 -14.25
C LYS A 104 4.74 -12.66 -13.24
N ARG A 105 3.82 -11.71 -13.38
CA ARG A 105 2.72 -11.44 -12.44
C ARG A 105 3.19 -11.37 -10.99
N SER A 106 4.24 -10.57 -10.74
CA SER A 106 4.89 -10.53 -9.43
C SER A 106 5.23 -9.12 -8.92
N LEU A 107 5.30 -8.98 -7.60
CA LEU A 107 5.70 -7.76 -6.89
C LEU A 107 7.00 -8.03 -6.14
N THR A 108 7.99 -7.14 -6.27
CA THR A 108 9.14 -7.12 -5.37
C THR A 108 8.90 -6.11 -4.26
N LEU A 109 8.98 -6.55 -3.01
CA LEU A 109 8.66 -5.77 -1.83
C LEU A 109 9.88 -5.58 -0.93
N LEU A 110 10.01 -4.39 -0.35
CA LEU A 110 10.81 -4.12 0.84
C LEU A 110 9.92 -4.31 2.08
N SER A 111 10.36 -5.11 3.04
CA SER A 111 9.60 -5.43 4.24
C SER A 111 10.50 -5.61 5.46
N PRO A 112 10.04 -5.30 6.69
CA PRO A 112 10.78 -5.63 7.90
C PRO A 112 10.86 -7.13 8.18
N GLN A 113 10.04 -7.96 7.50
CA GLN A 113 9.97 -9.41 7.69
C GLN A 113 9.92 -10.15 6.34
N PRO A 114 10.33 -11.43 6.26
CA PRO A 114 10.53 -12.11 4.98
C PRO A 114 9.25 -12.58 4.26
N ASN A 115 8.06 -12.41 4.85
CA ASN A 115 6.82 -12.94 4.27
C ASN A 115 5.59 -12.09 4.59
N VAL A 116 4.80 -11.78 3.55
CA VAL A 116 3.50 -11.11 3.63
C VAL A 116 2.40 -11.81 2.81
N LYS A 117 2.60 -13.08 2.46
CA LYS A 117 1.63 -13.90 1.71
C LYS A 117 0.29 -13.99 2.46
N ASN A 118 -0.79 -14.13 1.69
CA ASN A 118 -2.16 -14.27 2.16
C ASN A 118 -2.63 -13.07 3.00
N ARG A 119 -2.16 -11.86 2.69
CA ARG A 119 -2.56 -10.61 3.35
C ARG A 119 -3.33 -9.69 2.41
N LEU A 120 -4.20 -8.90 3.01
CA LEU A 120 -4.84 -7.76 2.36
C LEU A 120 -3.92 -6.54 2.53
N LEU A 121 -3.55 -5.92 1.41
CA LEU A 121 -2.65 -4.78 1.35
C LEU A 121 -3.44 -3.53 0.95
N ILE A 122 -3.24 -2.44 1.67
CA ILE A 122 -3.91 -1.16 1.40
C ILE A 122 -2.88 -0.16 0.86
N MET A 123 -3.11 0.35 -0.35
CA MET A 123 -2.28 1.37 -0.97
C MET A 123 -2.46 2.72 -0.28
N SER A 124 -1.34 3.36 0.07
CA SER A 124 -1.28 4.76 0.49
C SER A 124 -0.76 5.63 -0.66
N ASP A 125 -1.11 6.91 -0.68
CA ASP A 125 -0.48 7.90 -1.57
C ASP A 125 0.94 8.32 -1.08
N VAL A 126 1.40 7.75 0.05
CA VAL A 126 2.78 7.89 0.54
C VAL A 126 3.72 7.06 -0.34
N GLN A 127 4.78 7.69 -0.84
CA GLN A 127 5.84 7.01 -1.58
C GLN A 127 7.19 7.06 -0.85
N PHE A 128 8.02 6.05 -1.08
CA PHE A 128 9.37 5.94 -0.57
C PHE A 128 10.26 5.26 -1.62
N VAL A 129 11.39 5.89 -1.94
CA VAL A 129 12.42 5.33 -2.81
C VAL A 129 13.59 4.92 -1.93
N ASP A 130 13.94 3.64 -1.96
CA ASP A 130 15.09 3.12 -1.23
C ASP A 130 16.39 3.45 -1.97
N LEU A 131 16.91 4.64 -1.71
CA LEU A 131 18.26 5.02 -2.12
C LEU A 131 19.24 4.35 -1.15
N LYS A 132 19.84 3.25 -1.60
CA LYS A 132 21.01 2.62 -0.98
C LYS A 132 22.24 3.51 -1.10
#